data_AF-A0A9D8V961-F1
#
_entry.id   AF-A0A9D8V961-F1
#
_cell.length_a   1.000
_cell.length_b   1.000
_cell.length_c   1.000
_cell.angle_alpha   90.00
_cell.angle_beta   90.00
_cell.angle_gamma   90.00
#
_symmetry.space_group_name_H-M   'P 1'
#
loop_
_entity.id
_entity.type
_entity.pdbx_description
1 polymer ?
#
loop_
_entity_poly.entity_id
_entity_poly.type
_entity_poly.pdbx_seq_one_letter_code
_entity_poly.pdbx_strand_id
1 'polypeptide(L)' 'MTRPAIAEQRLSLASNGNVVVALKTPFDDGTSHVVLSPMEFMGRLAALVPKPRVNLTRFHGVFSPRSRLREYAVPIKPV' A
#
# COMPACT_ATOMS: atom_id res chain seq x y z
N MET A 1 -6.71 -8.07 3.86
CA MET A 1 -6.82 -6.67 3.43
C MET A 1 -5.68 -6.38 2.46
N THR A 2 -5.88 -6.50 1.15
CA THR A 2 -4.85 -6.17 0.16
C THR A 2 -5.43 -5.16 -0.82
N ARG A 3 -5.42 -3.90 -0.41
CA ARG A 3 -5.63 -2.82 -1.37
C ARG A 3 -4.32 -2.70 -2.16
N PRO A 4 -4.33 -2.89 -3.49
CA PRO A 4 -3.11 -2.75 -4.27
C PRO A 4 -2.57 -1.32 -4.15
N ALA A 5 -1.26 -1.16 -4.27
CA ALA A 5 -0.63 0.14 -4.08
C ALA A 5 -1.07 1.19 -5.12
N ILE A 6 -1.50 0.73 -6.30
CA ILE A 6 -2.13 1.53 -7.34
C ILE A 6 -3.45 0.86 -7.74
N ALA A 7 -4.48 1.66 -8.01
CA ALA A 7 -5.73 1.16 -8.57
C ALA A 7 -5.59 0.95 -10.08
N GLU A 8 -5.89 -0.24 -10.56
CA GLU A 8 -5.78 -0.60 -11.99
C GLU A 8 -6.62 0.32 -12.88
N GLN A 9 -7.79 0.77 -12.40
CA GLN A 9 -8.65 1.70 -13.12
C GLN A 9 -8.00 3.07 -13.39
N ARG A 10 -6.90 3.40 -12.69
CA ARG A 10 -6.15 4.66 -12.84
C ARG A 10 -4.88 4.49 -13.68
N LEU A 11 -4.64 3.30 -14.23
CA LEU A 11 -3.51 2.99 -15.10
C LEU A 11 -3.94 2.92 -16.56
N SER A 12 -3.19 3.56 -17.44
CA SER A 12 -3.32 3.42 -18.88
C SER A 12 -1.97 3.50 -19.57
N LEU A 13 -1.91 3.11 -20.84
CA LEU A 13 -0.73 3.26 -21.68
C LEU A 13 -0.94 4.41 -22.66
N ALA A 14 0.06 5.26 -22.79
CA ALA A 14 0.14 6.25 -23.85
C ALA A 14 0.52 5.57 -25.18
N SER A 15 0.24 6.24 -26.30
CA SER A 15 0.54 5.76 -27.65
C SER A 15 2.02 5.46 -27.89
N ASN A 16 2.91 6.10 -27.14
CA ASN A 16 4.35 5.89 -27.18
C ASN A 16 4.85 4.76 -26.25
N GLY A 17 3.94 4.04 -25.58
CA GLY A 17 4.27 2.95 -24.66
C GLY A 17 4.61 3.40 -23.23
N ASN A 18 4.53 4.70 -22.91
CA ASN A 18 4.69 5.18 -21.53
C ASN A 18 3.46 4.84 -20.67
N VAL A 19 3.67 4.70 -19.38
CA VAL A 19 2.61 4.42 -18.40
C VAL A 19 2.05 5.74 -17.88
N VAL A 20 0.74 5.90 -17.99
CA VAL A 20 0.00 7.04 -17.45
C VAL A 20 -0.69 6.60 -16.17
N VAL A 21 -0.44 7.31 -15.09
CA VAL A 21 -1.05 7.09 -13.78
C VAL A 21 -1.91 8.30 -13.44
N ALA A 22 -3.24 8.16 -13.55
CA ALA A 22 -4.17 9.21 -13.13
C ALA A 22 -4.07 9.42 -11.62
N LEU A 23 -4.05 10.66 -11.14
CA LEU A 23 -4.06 11.01 -9.72
C LEU A 23 -5.46 10.85 -9.12
N LYS A 24 -5.55 10.59 -7.81
CA LYS A 24 -6.85 10.48 -7.12
C LYS A 24 -7.49 11.85 -6.99
N THR A 25 -6.65 12.82 -6.66
CA THR A 25 -6.97 14.24 -6.55
C THR A 25 -5.93 14.96 -7.41
N PRO A 26 -6.34 15.84 -8.33
CA PRO A 26 -5.39 16.65 -9.09
C PRO A 26 -4.59 17.56 -8.15
N PHE A 27 -3.41 17.98 -8.58
CA PHE A 27 -2.65 19.01 -7.87
C PHE A 27 -3.27 20.40 -8.05
N ASP A 28 -2.85 21.35 -7.22
CA ASP A 28 -3.36 22.73 -7.24
C ASP A 28 -3.09 23.44 -8.58
N ASP A 29 -2.07 22.99 -9.32
CA ASP A 29 -1.72 23.46 -10.66
C ASP A 29 -2.56 22.82 -11.77
N GLY A 30 -3.51 21.94 -11.43
CA GLY A 30 -4.38 21.24 -12.37
C GLY A 30 -3.79 19.94 -12.94
N THR A 31 -2.58 19.55 -12.55
CA THR A 31 -1.97 18.29 -12.99
C THR A 31 -2.81 17.11 -12.49
N SER A 32 -3.33 16.31 -13.42
CA SER A 32 -4.27 15.21 -13.12
C SER A 32 -3.67 13.81 -13.29
N HIS A 33 -2.52 13.69 -13.96
CA HIS A 33 -1.89 12.41 -14.23
C HIS A 33 -0.37 12.55 -14.30
N VAL A 34 0.34 11.45 -14.01
CA VAL A 34 1.79 11.35 -14.13
C VAL A 34 2.11 10.40 -15.27
N VAL A 35 3.02 10.80 -16.16
CA VAL A 35 3.53 9.96 -17.24
C VAL A 35 4.90 9.44 -16.84
N LEU A 36 5.09 8.13 -16.91
CA LEU A 36 6.32 7.44 -16.53
C LEU A 36 6.79 6.58 -17.69
N SER A 37 8.10 6.48 -17.89
CA SER A 37 8.63 5.40 -18.72
C SER A 37 8.30 4.03 -18.09
N PRO A 38 8.23 2.95 -18.88
CA PRO A 38 7.98 1.61 -18.34
C PRO A 38 8.96 1.22 -17.23
N MET A 39 10.24 1.59 -17.36
CA MET A 39 11.27 1.28 -16.37
C MET A 39 11.09 2.06 -15.07
N GLU A 40 10.77 3.36 -15.14
CA GLU A 40 10.49 4.16 -13.95
C GLU A 40 9.25 3.64 -13.20
N PHE A 41 8.22 3.24 -13.94
CA PHE A 41 7.03 2.64 -13.35
C PHE A 41 7.37 1.35 -12.60
N MET A 42 8.13 0.44 -13.22
CA MET A 42 8.59 -0.80 -12.60
C MET A 42 9.45 -0.55 -11.36
N GLY A 43 10.38 0.42 -11.42
CA GLY A 43 11.22 0.79 -10.28
C GLY A 43 10.40 1.31 -9.09
N ARG A 44 9.37 2.14 -9.36
CA ARG A 44 8.46 2.65 -8.32
C ARG A 44 7.59 1.55 -7.72
N LEU A 45 7.13 0.59 -8.53
CA LEU A 45 6.41 -0.59 -8.03
C LEU A 45 7.31 -1.45 -7.14
N ALA A 46 8.55 -1.71 -7.56
CA ALA A 46 9.51 -2.49 -6.78
C ALA A 46 9.83 -1.84 -5.42
N ALA A 47 9.90 -0.51 -5.37
CA ALA A 47 10.15 0.23 -4.12
C ALA A 47 9.03 0.07 -3.07
N LEU A 48 7.80 -0.27 -3.49
CA LEU A 48 6.67 -0.50 -2.59
C LEU A 48 6.69 -1.89 -1.97
N VAL A 49 7.47 -2.83 -2.53
CA VAL A 49 7.62 -4.17 -1.99
C VAL A 49 8.57 -4.11 -0.78
N PRO A 50 8.09 -4.43 0.43
CA PRO A 50 8.93 -4.39 1.60
C PRO A 50 10.01 -5.47 1.56
N LYS A 51 11.13 -5.20 2.22
CA LYS A 51 12.21 -6.19 2.36
C LYS A 51 11.69 -7.48 3.00
N PRO A 52 12.15 -8.66 2.56
CA PRO A 52 11.81 -9.92 3.20
C PRO A 52 12.14 -9.90 4.70
N ARG A 53 11.30 -10.60 5.49
CA ARG A 53 11.49 -10.83 6.94
C ARG A 53 11.37 -9.59 7.83
N VAL A 54 10.71 -8.54 7.37
CA VAL A 54 10.31 -7.40 8.23
C VAL A 54 8.88 -7.59 8.74
N ASN A 55 8.65 -7.29 10.02
CA ASN A 55 7.30 -7.33 10.62
C ASN A 55 6.49 -6.12 10.14
N LEU A 56 5.69 -6.31 9.10
CA LEU A 56 4.84 -5.25 8.51
C LEU A 56 3.64 -4.90 9.37
N THR A 57 3.15 -5.87 10.16
CA THR A 57 2.03 -5.65 11.07
C THR A 57 2.59 -5.38 12.47
N ARG A 58 2.46 -4.14 12.93
CA ARG A 58 2.73 -3.78 14.32
C ARG A 58 1.41 -3.64 15.06
N PHE A 59 1.21 -4.46 16.07
CA PHE A 59 0.05 -4.37 16.94
C PHE A 59 0.29 -3.38 18.08
N HIS A 60 -0.76 -2.65 18.44
CA HIS A 60 -0.75 -1.63 19.49
C HIS A 60 -1.84 -1.89 20.52
N GLY A 61 -1.73 -1.23 21.68
CA GLY A 61 -2.70 -1.35 22.78
C GLY A 61 -2.83 -2.78 23.30
N VAL A 62 -4.06 -3.28 23.37
CA VAL A 62 -4.38 -4.62 23.89
C VAL A 62 -3.71 -5.73 23.07
N PHE A 63 -3.59 -5.56 21.75
CA PHE A 63 -2.96 -6.55 20.87
C PHE A 63 -1.44 -6.43 20.78
N SER A 64 -0.83 -5.45 21.45
CA SER A 64 0.62 -5.26 21.43
C SER A 64 1.37 -6.41 22.13
N PRO A 65 2.61 -6.73 21.72
CA PRO A 65 3.46 -7.67 22.46
C PRO A 65 3.60 -7.23 23.92
N ARG A 66 3.41 -8.16 24.86
CA ARG A 66 3.50 -7.92 26.31
C ARG A 66 2.52 -6.87 26.88
N SER A 67 1.37 -6.68 26.24
CA SER A 67 0.30 -5.82 26.80
C SER A 67 -0.12 -6.28 28.20
N ARG A 68 -0.27 -5.34 29.14
CA ARG A 68 -0.75 -5.62 30.50
C ARG A 68 -2.19 -6.14 30.51
N LEU A 69 -2.97 -5.80 29.48
CA LEU A 69 -4.38 -6.19 29.34
C LEU A 69 -4.57 -7.51 28.57
N ARG A 70 -3.48 -8.26 28.30
CA ARG A 70 -3.53 -9.49 27.51
C ARG A 70 -4.47 -10.54 28.13
N GLU A 71 -4.56 -10.60 29.45
CA GLU A 71 -5.45 -11.54 30.16
C GLU A 71 -6.93 -11.37 29.79
N TYR A 72 -7.38 -10.15 29.50
CA TYR A 72 -8.79 -9.87 29.13
C TYR A 72 -9.09 -10.11 27.64
N ALA A 73 -8.06 -10.24 26.80
CA ALA A 73 -8.20 -10.34 25.35
C ALA A 73 -8.03 -11.76 24.80
N VAL A 74 -7.52 -12.68 25.61
CA VAL A 74 -7.42 -14.09 25.25
C VAL A 74 -8.78 -14.74 25.51
N PRO A 75 -9.43 -15.34 24.48
CA PRO A 75 -10.69 -16.05 24.68
C PRO A 75 -10.47 -17.22 25.64
N ILE A 76 -11.36 -17.32 26.64
CA ILE A 76 -11.42 -18.49 27.51
C ILE A 76 -12.00 -19.64 26.69
N LYS A 77 -11.42 -20.84 26.79
CA LYS A 77 -11.94 -22.03 26.09
C LYS A 77 -13.42 -22.20 26.47
N PRO A 78 -14.34 -22.31 25.49
CA PRO A 78 -15.74 -22.57 25.82
C PRO A 78 -15.84 -23.90 26.55
N VAL A 79 -16.68 -23.92 27.60
CA VAL A 79 -17.01 -25.10 28.40
C VAL A 79 -17.89 -26.03 27.60
#